data_AF-A0A6V7GUK4-F1
#
_entry.id   AF-A0A6V7GUK4-F1
#
_cell.length_a   1.000
_cell.length_b   1.000
_cell.length_c   1.000
_cell.angle_alpha   90.00
_cell.angle_beta   90.00
_cell.angle_gamma   90.00
#
_symmetry.space_group_name_H-M   'P 1'
#
loop_
_entity.id
_entity.type
_entity.pdbx_description
1 polymer ?
#
loop_
_entity_poly.entity_id
_entity_poly.type
_entity_poly.pdbx_seq_one_letter_code
_entity_poly.pdbx_strand_id
1 'polypeptide(L)'
;MGYLKSIGTVIIYISFFLTVITFLPGLPPEAEYSEYSIKFPSDVQLKYETKTRLQEPEILFSGEIKGPEDIASFNGEIYTGIRGGYVVKIEENRIKPIVKFGRKCDGLWQEEKCGRPLGLKFNDKKELFVADAYYGIFKVNVHTGQYVNIVNSSEPIDGKTAKVFNTLDIAKNGDIYWTDSSTDFYLHDGMYSFFANPSGRLIRYNAATKKNEVLIKNLGFANGVLLSDDESFVIVGSTLNLKILKYNLKGPKAGQQEILIEGLPGLPDNIHSDGQGGFLVSLISAIDSEHPVLPLSFIPHPYIRKMISRLIYSIEGPFKLLQDIYPNYYSERVLHTVGSFEVGKYLTLKTDSLILRMDKTGKILNILYSENGDVSCISSAHINDGYLWLGSPWNDYIMRIPLQQAFPDLTINTKFSAEKEQKQKEPVLTVSATPNVKVEAKPIKSTIKQDTTKPPSKSTVKAQTKQKLNSDAITSKPTSQSTTTSTTSKPTSSLPKASTKEVKKDNLKKTEKDNPTEIKDKSQVKSETSKQINEARLKTKSDDSVKKDVQFTKSKPVKENEDKTK
;
A
#
# COMPACT_ATOMS: atom_id res chain seq x y z
N MET A 1 34.85 -11.26 35.72
CA MET A 1 33.70 -12.16 35.48
C MET A 1 32.34 -11.47 35.49
N GLY A 2 32.00 -10.60 36.45
CA GLY A 2 30.64 -10.04 36.61
C GLY A 2 30.00 -9.45 35.35
N TYR A 3 30.75 -8.71 34.53
CA TYR A 3 30.23 -8.08 33.30
C TYR A 3 29.71 -9.10 32.26
N LEU A 4 30.43 -10.20 32.02
CA LEU A 4 29.96 -11.27 31.11
C LEU A 4 28.72 -11.98 31.67
N LYS A 5 28.62 -12.17 33.00
CA LYS A 5 27.43 -12.75 33.62
C LYS A 5 26.21 -11.83 33.42
N SER A 6 26.39 -10.52 33.58
CA SER A 6 25.34 -9.52 33.31
C SER A 6 24.87 -9.55 31.85
N ILE A 7 25.80 -9.51 30.89
CA ILE A 7 25.49 -9.59 29.45
C ILE A 7 24.75 -10.89 29.12
N GLY A 8 25.22 -12.04 29.61
CA GLY A 8 24.56 -13.32 29.39
C GLY A 8 23.12 -13.35 29.94
N THR A 9 22.89 -12.80 31.14
CA THR A 9 21.55 -12.65 31.71
C THR A 9 20.65 -11.74 30.88
N VAL A 10 21.15 -10.60 30.38
CA VAL A 10 20.39 -9.70 29.50
C VAL A 10 20.03 -10.37 28.18
N ILE A 11 20.96 -11.09 27.55
CA ILE A 11 20.68 -11.86 26.32
C ILE A 11 19.59 -12.91 26.58
N ILE A 12 19.67 -13.67 27.68
CA ILE A 12 18.64 -14.66 28.04
C ILE A 12 17.25 -14.02 28.19
N TYR A 13 17.15 -12.86 28.86
CA TYR A 13 15.87 -12.17 29.02
C TYR A 13 15.32 -11.64 27.69
N ILE A 14 16.17 -11.09 26.82
CA ILE A 14 15.76 -10.64 25.47
C ILE A 14 15.31 -11.83 24.63
N SER A 15 16.08 -12.92 24.57
CA SER A 15 15.71 -14.12 23.81
C SER A 15 14.42 -14.76 24.34
N PHE A 16 14.21 -14.79 25.66
CA PHE A 16 12.96 -15.26 26.25
C PHE A 16 11.78 -14.36 25.87
N PHE A 17 11.92 -13.03 26.00
CA PHE A 17 10.88 -12.07 25.60
C PHE A 17 10.50 -12.20 24.12
N LEU A 18 11.50 -12.27 23.22
CA LEU A 18 11.27 -12.45 21.78
C LEU A 18 10.62 -13.81 21.45
N THR A 19 10.97 -14.87 22.19
CA THR A 19 10.31 -16.18 22.05
C THR A 19 8.84 -16.10 22.47
N VAL A 20 8.55 -15.52 23.64
CA VAL A 20 7.18 -15.31 24.13
C VAL A 20 6.39 -14.48 23.13
N ILE A 21 6.91 -13.34 22.67
CA ILE A 21 6.21 -12.47 21.72
C ILE A 21 5.88 -13.21 20.41
N THR A 22 6.78 -14.04 19.89
CA THR A 22 6.60 -14.74 18.62
C THR A 22 5.58 -15.89 18.70
N PHE A 23 5.54 -16.59 19.84
CA PHE A 23 4.80 -17.86 19.98
C PHE A 23 3.55 -17.79 20.88
N LEU A 24 3.33 -16.73 21.65
CA LEU A 24 2.10 -16.55 22.44
C LEU A 24 0.85 -16.57 21.51
N PRO A 25 -0.13 -17.49 21.71
CA PRO A 25 -1.37 -17.50 20.93
C PRO A 25 -2.23 -16.27 21.27
N GLY A 26 -3.09 -15.86 20.34
CA GLY A 26 -4.02 -14.73 20.52
C GLY A 26 -3.40 -13.32 20.59
N LEU A 27 -2.07 -13.18 20.65
CA LEU A 27 -1.43 -11.86 20.60
C LEU A 27 -1.52 -11.28 19.17
N PRO A 28 -2.16 -10.11 18.97
CA PRO A 28 -2.33 -9.49 17.65
C PRO A 28 -1.01 -8.88 17.12
N PRO A 29 -0.93 -8.49 15.82
CA PRO A 29 -2.00 -8.58 14.81
C PRO A 29 -2.38 -10.01 14.45
N GLU A 30 -3.65 -10.20 14.07
CA GLU A 30 -4.14 -11.44 13.48
C GLU A 30 -3.94 -11.40 11.96
N ALA A 31 -2.95 -12.16 11.47
CA ALA A 31 -2.67 -12.32 10.05
C ALA A 31 -2.02 -13.69 9.79
N GLU A 32 -1.99 -14.13 8.53
CA GLU A 32 -1.24 -15.32 8.14
C GLU A 32 0.26 -15.00 8.04
N TYR A 33 1.09 -15.91 8.57
CA TYR A 33 2.54 -15.90 8.47
C TYR A 33 3.03 -17.27 8.02
N SER A 34 2.97 -17.53 6.71
CA SER A 34 3.54 -18.73 6.07
C SER A 34 4.68 -18.35 5.13
N GLU A 35 5.55 -19.31 4.79
CA GLU A 35 6.71 -19.07 3.94
C GLU A 35 6.28 -18.79 2.49
N TYR A 36 6.80 -17.70 1.92
CA TYR A 36 6.70 -17.39 0.50
C TYR A 36 7.98 -16.70 0.04
N SER A 37 8.20 -16.65 -1.26
CA SER A 37 9.30 -15.92 -1.89
C SER A 37 8.77 -14.83 -2.82
N ILE A 38 9.60 -13.82 -3.06
CA ILE A 38 9.42 -12.84 -4.13
C ILE A 38 10.66 -12.86 -5.02
N LYS A 39 10.48 -12.46 -6.28
CA LYS A 39 11.59 -12.24 -7.20
C LYS A 39 12.02 -10.78 -7.07
N PHE A 40 13.25 -10.56 -6.60
CA PHE A 40 13.89 -9.26 -6.64
C PHE A 40 14.30 -8.89 -8.07
N PRO A 41 14.46 -7.60 -8.39
CA PRO A 41 15.07 -7.18 -9.66
C PRO A 41 16.44 -7.83 -9.81
N SER A 42 16.72 -8.38 -10.98
CA SER A 42 18.07 -8.84 -11.32
C SER A 42 18.90 -7.67 -11.86
N ASP A 43 20.22 -7.65 -11.61
CA ASP A 43 21.11 -6.61 -12.16
C ASP A 43 21.12 -6.61 -13.70
N VAL A 44 20.63 -7.68 -14.32
CA VAL A 44 20.41 -7.80 -15.78
C VAL A 44 19.19 -7.02 -16.25
N GLN A 45 18.16 -6.83 -15.41
CA GLN A 45 17.01 -5.95 -15.71
C GLN A 45 17.36 -4.47 -15.54
N LEU A 46 18.37 -4.12 -14.74
CA LEU A 46 18.92 -2.75 -14.68
C LEU A 46 19.72 -2.36 -15.95
N LYS A 47 19.71 -3.19 -17.01
CA LYS A 47 20.25 -2.87 -18.34
C LYS A 47 19.27 -2.18 -19.29
N TYR A 48 18.02 -1.93 -18.89
CA TYR A 48 17.17 -0.99 -19.63
C TYR A 48 17.74 0.42 -19.49
N GLU A 49 17.63 1.24 -20.54
CA GLU A 49 18.08 2.64 -20.50
C GLU A 49 17.25 3.43 -19.46
N THR A 50 17.81 3.59 -18.25
CA THR A 50 17.32 4.52 -17.23
C THR A 50 17.64 5.94 -17.68
N LYS A 51 16.62 6.80 -17.75
CA LYS A 51 16.73 8.13 -18.36
C LYS A 51 16.46 9.22 -17.34
N THR A 52 17.50 10.01 -17.06
CA THR A 52 17.47 11.22 -16.25
C THR A 52 16.60 12.28 -16.93
N ARG A 53 15.30 12.23 -16.66
CA ARG A 53 14.29 13.07 -17.31
C ARG A 53 13.24 13.61 -16.35
N LEU A 54 13.18 13.09 -15.12
CA LEU A 54 12.35 13.63 -14.05
C LEU A 54 13.12 14.73 -13.29
N GLN A 55 13.74 15.66 -14.02
CA GLN A 55 14.52 16.75 -13.48
C GLN A 55 13.73 18.06 -13.49
N GLU A 56 14.07 18.96 -12.57
CA GLU A 56 13.49 20.30 -12.41
C GLU A 56 11.94 20.32 -12.47
N PRO A 57 11.25 19.50 -11.64
CA PRO A 57 9.79 19.43 -11.65
C PRO A 57 9.15 20.76 -11.23
N GLU A 58 8.07 21.14 -11.89
CA GLU A 58 7.28 22.30 -11.49
C GLU A 58 6.42 21.91 -10.27
N ILE A 59 6.85 22.38 -9.09
CA ILE A 59 6.19 22.13 -7.80
C ILE A 59 5.03 23.13 -7.63
N LEU A 60 3.81 22.60 -7.48
CA LEU A 60 2.57 23.37 -7.36
C LEU A 60 1.87 23.14 -6.02
N PHE A 61 1.24 24.20 -5.49
CA PHE A 61 0.42 24.18 -4.27
C PHE A 61 1.13 23.67 -3.01
N SER A 62 2.43 23.97 -2.89
CA SER A 62 3.26 23.56 -1.75
C SER A 62 2.71 24.11 -0.43
N GLY A 63 2.43 23.21 0.51
CA GLY A 63 1.81 23.49 1.79
C GLY A 63 0.28 23.50 1.79
N GLU A 64 -0.36 23.72 0.63
CA GLU A 64 -1.84 23.80 0.50
C GLU A 64 -2.48 22.44 0.24
N ILE A 65 -1.87 21.62 -0.62
CA ILE A 65 -2.31 20.25 -0.90
C ILE A 65 -1.61 19.27 0.05
N LYS A 66 -2.24 18.14 0.40
CA LYS A 66 -1.67 17.17 1.35
C LYS A 66 -1.92 15.75 0.87
N GLY A 67 -0.87 15.09 0.39
CA GLY A 67 -0.90 13.73 -0.14
C GLY A 67 -1.83 13.53 -1.34
N PRO A 68 -1.70 14.29 -2.46
CA PRO A 68 -2.46 14.07 -3.69
C PRO A 68 -2.08 12.72 -4.31
N GLU A 69 -2.83 11.67 -3.98
CA GLU A 69 -2.37 10.29 -4.15
C GLU A 69 -2.55 9.79 -5.58
N ASP A 70 -3.80 9.77 -6.08
CA ASP A 70 -4.09 9.52 -7.49
C ASP A 70 -4.53 10.79 -8.23
N ILE A 71 -4.37 10.77 -9.55
CA ILE A 71 -4.65 11.87 -10.47
C ILE A 71 -5.53 11.34 -11.61
N ALA A 72 -6.66 12.00 -11.84
CA ALA A 72 -7.51 11.78 -13.01
C ALA A 72 -7.77 13.11 -13.73
N SER A 73 -7.84 13.10 -15.06
CA SER A 73 -8.24 14.28 -15.83
C SER A 73 -9.57 14.11 -16.57
N PHE A 74 -10.23 15.23 -16.83
CA PHE A 74 -11.37 15.31 -17.73
C PHE A 74 -11.43 16.68 -18.41
N ASN A 75 -11.60 16.73 -19.74
CA ASN A 75 -11.59 17.97 -20.54
C ASN A 75 -10.35 18.88 -20.28
N GLY A 76 -9.19 18.29 -19.99
CA GLY A 76 -7.96 18.99 -19.63
C GLY A 76 -7.88 19.46 -18.16
N GLU A 77 -8.97 19.34 -17.40
CA GLU A 77 -9.03 19.69 -15.99
C GLU A 77 -8.50 18.53 -15.10
N ILE A 78 -7.70 18.85 -14.08
CA ILE A 78 -7.11 17.85 -13.16
C ILE A 78 -7.94 17.71 -11.88
N TYR A 79 -8.14 16.47 -11.45
CA TYR A 79 -8.78 16.08 -10.19
C TYR A 79 -7.86 15.12 -9.41
N THR A 80 -7.79 15.26 -8.08
CA THR A 80 -6.94 14.41 -7.22
C THR A 80 -7.52 14.20 -5.82
N GLY A 81 -7.22 13.05 -5.21
CA GLY A 81 -7.64 12.64 -3.87
C GLY A 81 -6.61 13.01 -2.79
N ILE A 82 -7.03 13.77 -1.76
CA ILE A 82 -6.13 14.32 -0.74
C ILE A 82 -6.49 13.86 0.68
N ARG A 83 -5.51 13.93 1.59
CA ARG A 83 -5.72 13.67 3.02
C ARG A 83 -6.83 14.57 3.59
N GLY A 84 -7.57 14.04 4.56
CA GLY A 84 -8.74 14.73 5.11
C GLY A 84 -10.02 14.52 4.30
N GLY A 85 -10.05 13.59 3.34
CA GLY A 85 -11.27 13.07 2.73
C GLY A 85 -11.80 13.85 1.54
N TYR A 86 -11.04 14.80 0.99
CA TYR A 86 -11.49 15.61 -0.14
C TYR A 86 -11.01 15.04 -1.47
N VAL A 87 -11.87 15.13 -2.49
CA VAL A 87 -11.40 15.24 -3.88
C VAL A 87 -11.45 16.71 -4.27
N VAL A 88 -10.32 17.18 -4.80
CA VAL A 88 -10.14 18.55 -5.25
C VAL A 88 -9.91 18.59 -6.76
N LYS A 89 -10.32 19.69 -7.37
CA LYS A 89 -10.00 20.06 -8.74
C LYS A 89 -8.93 21.14 -8.72
N ILE A 90 -8.00 21.09 -9.66
CA ILE A 90 -7.00 22.14 -9.89
C ILE A 90 -7.54 23.06 -11.00
N GLU A 91 -7.81 24.32 -10.66
CA GLU A 91 -8.25 25.38 -11.58
C GLU A 91 -7.19 26.48 -11.61
N GLU A 92 -6.35 26.47 -12.65
CA GLU A 92 -5.24 27.42 -12.83
C GLU A 92 -4.30 27.43 -11.60
N ASN A 93 -4.23 28.56 -10.89
CA ASN A 93 -3.43 28.73 -9.67
C ASN A 93 -4.28 28.57 -8.39
N ARG A 94 -5.35 27.75 -8.40
CA ARG A 94 -6.19 27.50 -7.22
C ARG A 94 -6.65 26.04 -7.09
N ILE A 95 -6.77 25.58 -5.85
CA ILE A 95 -7.41 24.32 -5.48
C ILE A 95 -8.89 24.58 -5.16
N LYS A 96 -9.77 23.74 -5.71
CA LYS A 96 -11.22 23.82 -5.53
C LYS A 96 -11.78 22.48 -5.01
N PRO A 97 -12.26 22.41 -3.76
CA PRO A 97 -12.95 21.22 -3.27
C PRO A 97 -14.20 20.90 -4.10
N ILE A 98 -14.34 19.65 -4.53
CA ILE A 98 -15.48 19.16 -5.32
C ILE A 98 -16.43 18.34 -4.44
N VAL A 99 -15.87 17.43 -3.64
CA VAL A 99 -16.59 16.55 -2.73
C VAL A 99 -15.73 16.25 -1.49
N LYS A 100 -16.39 15.99 -0.37
CA LYS A 100 -15.76 15.44 0.84
C LYS A 100 -16.47 14.15 1.23
N PHE A 101 -15.70 13.10 1.48
CA PHE A 101 -16.14 11.83 2.04
C PHE A 101 -16.00 11.83 3.57
N GLY A 102 -16.27 10.68 4.19
CA GLY A 102 -16.19 10.49 5.64
C GLY A 102 -17.04 11.49 6.46
N ARG A 103 -16.49 11.93 7.59
CA ARG A 103 -17.15 12.79 8.58
C ARG A 103 -16.26 14.00 8.92
N LYS A 104 -16.74 14.87 9.82
CA LYS A 104 -15.85 15.85 10.46
C LYS A 104 -14.83 15.09 11.31
N CYS A 105 -13.57 15.48 11.18
CA CYS A 105 -12.43 14.97 11.92
C CYS A 105 -11.60 16.14 12.46
N ASP A 106 -10.77 15.88 13.48
CA ASP A 106 -9.98 16.88 14.19
C ASP A 106 -8.63 17.18 13.52
N GLY A 107 -8.19 16.29 12.62
CA GLY A 107 -7.04 16.53 11.74
C GLY A 107 -6.62 15.31 10.93
N LEU A 108 -5.58 15.46 10.11
CA LEU A 108 -5.24 14.56 9.00
C LEU A 108 -4.78 13.15 9.40
N TRP A 109 -4.50 12.90 10.68
CA TRP A 109 -4.18 11.56 11.20
C TRP A 109 -5.43 10.71 11.49
N GLN A 110 -6.63 11.31 11.46
CA GLN A 110 -7.90 10.60 11.61
C GLN A 110 -8.45 10.14 10.25
N GLU A 111 -7.63 9.61 9.34
CA GLU A 111 -8.04 9.32 7.95
C GLU A 111 -9.30 8.45 7.86
N GLU A 112 -9.46 7.45 8.74
CA GLU A 112 -10.68 6.63 8.85
C GLU A 112 -11.95 7.45 9.17
N LYS A 113 -11.84 8.50 9.98
CA LYS A 113 -12.97 9.41 10.27
C LYS A 113 -13.14 10.44 9.16
N CYS A 114 -12.04 10.96 8.64
CA CYS A 114 -12.03 12.01 7.62
C CYS A 114 -12.53 11.52 6.25
N GLY A 115 -12.32 10.24 5.94
CA GLY A 115 -12.19 9.74 4.57
C GLY A 115 -10.76 9.88 4.05
N ARG A 116 -10.39 9.00 3.11
CA ARG A 116 -9.14 9.07 2.34
C ARG A 116 -9.37 8.54 0.92
N PRO A 117 -9.74 9.41 -0.03
CA PRO A 117 -9.62 9.15 -1.44
C PRO A 117 -8.20 8.72 -1.80
N LEU A 118 -8.13 7.58 -2.49
CA LEU A 118 -6.95 7.07 -3.16
C LEU A 118 -7.21 7.21 -4.67
N GLY A 119 -7.57 6.12 -5.37
CA GLY A 119 -7.79 6.08 -6.82
C GLY A 119 -9.01 6.86 -7.35
N LEU A 120 -8.83 7.51 -8.50
CA LEU A 120 -9.84 8.29 -9.23
C LEU A 120 -9.94 7.83 -10.70
N LYS A 121 -11.15 7.65 -11.23
CA LYS A 121 -11.35 7.41 -12.67
C LYS A 121 -12.63 8.04 -13.22
N PHE A 122 -12.54 8.77 -14.32
CA PHE A 122 -13.71 9.22 -15.08
C PHE A 122 -14.21 8.13 -16.04
N ASN A 123 -15.52 8.01 -16.19
CA ASN A 123 -16.13 7.21 -17.27
C ASN A 123 -16.44 8.06 -18.51
N ASP A 124 -16.77 7.40 -19.63
CA ASP A 124 -17.19 8.04 -20.90
C ASP A 124 -18.38 9.01 -20.74
N LYS A 125 -19.16 8.88 -19.66
CA LYS A 125 -20.34 9.69 -19.34
C LYS A 125 -20.01 10.92 -18.48
N LYS A 126 -18.72 11.22 -18.28
CA LYS A 126 -18.21 12.38 -17.51
C LYS A 126 -18.52 12.30 -16.01
N GLU A 127 -18.79 11.09 -15.51
CA GLU A 127 -18.99 10.81 -14.09
C GLU A 127 -17.65 10.38 -13.48
N LEU A 128 -17.24 11.03 -12.39
CA LEU A 128 -16.03 10.65 -11.65
C LEU A 128 -16.37 9.50 -10.69
N PHE A 129 -15.57 8.45 -10.68
CA PHE A 129 -15.60 7.43 -9.64
C PHE A 129 -14.36 7.59 -8.76
N VAL A 130 -14.54 7.36 -7.46
CA VAL A 130 -13.53 7.55 -6.43
C VAL A 130 -13.55 6.34 -5.51
N ALA A 131 -12.39 5.74 -5.26
CA ALA A 131 -12.19 4.81 -4.15
C ALA A 131 -11.75 5.60 -2.92
N ASP A 132 -12.56 5.56 -1.85
CA ASP A 132 -12.14 5.99 -0.52
C ASP A 132 -11.74 4.75 0.28
N ALA A 133 -10.50 4.74 0.78
CA ALA A 133 -9.86 3.61 1.45
C ALA A 133 -10.73 2.94 2.52
N TYR A 134 -11.58 3.70 3.21
CA TYR A 134 -12.40 3.26 4.33
C TYR A 134 -13.91 3.22 4.01
N TYR A 135 -14.40 4.11 3.14
CA TYR A 135 -15.83 4.26 2.85
C TYR A 135 -16.31 3.57 1.57
N GLY A 136 -15.40 3.00 0.77
CA GLY A 136 -15.73 2.23 -0.43
C GLY A 136 -15.70 3.04 -1.72
N ILE A 137 -16.35 2.53 -2.78
CA ILE A 137 -16.34 3.17 -4.11
C ILE A 137 -17.59 4.02 -4.31
N PHE A 138 -17.37 5.26 -4.73
CA PHE A 138 -18.41 6.26 -4.96
C PHE A 138 -18.42 6.72 -6.41
N LYS A 139 -19.61 7.03 -6.93
CA LYS A 139 -19.80 7.79 -8.16
C LYS A 139 -20.19 9.22 -7.81
N VAL A 140 -19.50 10.20 -8.37
CA VAL A 140 -19.54 11.63 -8.04
C VAL A 140 -19.92 12.45 -9.28
N ASN A 141 -20.87 13.37 -9.10
CA ASN A 141 -21.13 14.43 -10.07
C ASN A 141 -20.27 15.65 -9.72
N VAL A 142 -19.21 15.88 -10.50
CA VAL A 142 -18.22 16.95 -10.25
C VAL A 142 -18.77 18.37 -10.35
N HIS A 143 -19.98 18.56 -10.91
CA HIS A 143 -20.64 19.86 -11.02
C HIS A 143 -21.50 20.20 -9.79
N THR A 144 -22.03 19.20 -9.09
CA THR A 144 -22.94 19.39 -7.95
C THR A 144 -22.34 18.94 -6.60
N GLY A 145 -21.21 18.25 -6.62
CA GLY A 145 -20.60 17.61 -5.43
C GLY A 145 -21.41 16.43 -4.88
N GLN A 146 -22.55 16.09 -5.49
CA GLN A 146 -23.38 14.96 -5.08
C GLN A 146 -22.73 13.64 -5.47
N TYR A 147 -22.86 12.65 -4.60
CA TYR A 147 -22.29 11.32 -4.82
C TYR A 147 -23.23 10.20 -4.37
N VAL A 148 -23.00 9.00 -4.91
CA VAL A 148 -23.72 7.76 -4.59
C VAL A 148 -22.69 6.67 -4.33
N ASN A 149 -22.83 5.93 -3.23
CA ASN A 149 -22.00 4.75 -2.99
C ASN A 149 -22.42 3.62 -3.96
N ILE A 150 -21.43 3.01 -4.60
CA ILE A 150 -21.58 1.93 -5.59
C ILE A 150 -21.07 0.60 -5.03
N VAL A 151 -19.99 0.63 -4.23
CA VAL A 151 -19.50 -0.51 -3.46
C VAL A 151 -19.33 -0.08 -2.00
N ASN A 152 -20.05 -0.74 -1.11
CA ASN A 152 -20.11 -0.42 0.31
C ASN A 152 -19.00 -1.16 1.07
N SER A 153 -18.20 -0.46 1.86
CA SER A 153 -17.11 -1.07 2.65
C SER A 153 -17.58 -2.03 3.74
N SER A 154 -18.87 -2.05 4.08
CA SER A 154 -19.45 -3.00 5.05
C SER A 154 -19.84 -4.36 4.45
N GLU A 155 -19.85 -4.53 3.13
CA GLU A 155 -20.32 -5.76 2.49
C GLU A 155 -19.21 -6.80 2.33
N PRO A 156 -19.33 -8.03 2.91
CA PRO A 156 -18.34 -9.07 2.75
C PRO A 156 -18.33 -9.63 1.32
N ILE A 157 -17.15 -9.67 0.70
CA ILE A 157 -16.93 -10.24 -0.64
C ILE A 157 -16.19 -11.56 -0.45
N ASP A 158 -16.78 -12.67 -0.88
CA ASP A 158 -16.20 -14.02 -0.71
C ASP A 158 -15.74 -14.30 0.74
N GLY A 159 -16.61 -13.97 1.71
CA GLY A 159 -16.35 -14.15 3.15
C GLY A 159 -15.42 -13.12 3.79
N LYS A 160 -14.71 -12.28 3.04
CA LYS A 160 -13.84 -11.20 3.57
C LYS A 160 -14.33 -9.80 3.19
N THR A 161 -14.54 -8.96 4.20
CA THR A 161 -14.70 -7.50 4.03
C THR A 161 -13.41 -6.89 3.46
N ALA A 162 -13.54 -5.93 2.54
CA ALA A 162 -12.41 -5.17 2.02
C ALA A 162 -11.99 -4.08 3.03
N LYS A 163 -10.68 -3.83 3.18
CA LYS A 163 -10.16 -2.87 4.17
C LYS A 163 -9.34 -1.71 3.60
N VAL A 164 -8.91 -1.80 2.33
CA VAL A 164 -8.23 -0.69 1.65
C VAL A 164 -8.71 -0.65 0.20
N PHE A 165 -9.77 0.11 -0.06
CA PHE A 165 -10.20 0.42 -1.43
C PHE A 165 -9.20 1.38 -2.05
N ASN A 166 -8.35 0.89 -2.96
CA ASN A 166 -7.23 1.67 -3.47
C ASN A 166 -7.49 2.22 -4.88
N THR A 167 -7.24 1.46 -5.93
CA THR A 167 -7.35 1.95 -7.32
C THR A 167 -8.56 1.33 -8.03
N LEU A 168 -9.07 2.00 -9.07
CA LEU A 168 -10.18 1.49 -9.89
C LEU A 168 -10.08 1.88 -11.37
N ASP A 169 -10.62 1.03 -12.23
CA ASP A 169 -10.86 1.31 -13.64
C ASP A 169 -12.27 0.86 -14.07
N ILE A 170 -12.80 1.41 -15.16
CA ILE A 170 -14.20 1.32 -15.56
C ILE A 170 -14.29 0.85 -17.02
N ALA A 171 -14.94 -0.28 -17.24
CA ALA A 171 -15.22 -0.79 -18.58
C ALA A 171 -16.42 -0.08 -19.22
N LYS A 172 -16.51 -0.13 -20.55
CA LYS A 172 -17.55 0.55 -21.35
C LYS A 172 -18.96 0.00 -21.09
N ASN A 173 -19.06 -1.24 -20.58
CA ASN A 173 -20.32 -1.82 -20.10
C ASN A 173 -20.76 -1.29 -18.72
N GLY A 174 -19.90 -0.53 -18.03
CA GLY A 174 -20.11 0.02 -16.69
C GLY A 174 -19.54 -0.83 -15.54
N ASP A 175 -18.98 -2.01 -15.80
CA ASP A 175 -18.32 -2.83 -14.77
C ASP A 175 -17.06 -2.12 -14.26
N ILE A 176 -16.83 -2.18 -12.94
CA ILE A 176 -15.69 -1.54 -12.28
C ILE A 176 -14.71 -2.63 -11.87
N TYR A 177 -13.45 -2.50 -12.27
CA TYR A 177 -12.34 -3.35 -11.84
C TYR A 177 -11.55 -2.58 -10.80
N TRP A 178 -11.42 -3.10 -9.59
CA TRP A 178 -10.90 -2.35 -8.46
C TRP A 178 -10.05 -3.22 -7.52
N THR A 179 -9.19 -2.56 -6.74
CA THR A 179 -8.27 -3.22 -5.82
C THR A 179 -8.62 -3.00 -4.36
N ASP A 180 -8.55 -4.11 -3.63
CA ASP A 180 -8.61 -4.19 -2.17
C ASP A 180 -7.19 -4.53 -1.70
N SER A 181 -6.41 -3.55 -1.24
CA SER A 181 -4.96 -3.75 -1.06
C SER A 181 -4.63 -4.77 0.03
N SER A 182 -5.44 -4.84 1.07
CA SER A 182 -5.30 -5.79 2.17
C SER A 182 -6.68 -6.17 2.70
N THR A 183 -6.88 -7.46 2.96
CA THR A 183 -8.08 -7.91 3.69
C THR A 183 -7.87 -8.05 5.19
N ASP A 184 -6.62 -7.85 5.65
CA ASP A 184 -6.24 -8.07 7.05
C ASP A 184 -6.00 -6.75 7.80
N PHE A 185 -5.58 -5.67 7.11
CA PHE A 185 -5.31 -4.35 7.71
C PHE A 185 -6.02 -3.20 6.98
N TYR A 186 -6.42 -2.17 7.73
CA TYR A 186 -6.83 -0.87 7.17
C TYR A 186 -5.60 -0.01 6.85
N LEU A 187 -5.79 1.10 6.13
CA LEU A 187 -4.69 1.98 5.72
C LEU A 187 -3.92 2.58 6.92
N HIS A 188 -4.60 2.87 8.05
CA HIS A 188 -3.95 3.32 9.30
C HIS A 188 -3.09 2.24 9.98
N ASP A 189 -3.27 0.97 9.62
CA ASP A 189 -2.52 -0.21 10.09
C ASP A 189 -1.58 -0.75 8.97
N GLY A 190 -1.39 0.04 7.90
CA GLY A 190 -0.71 -0.38 6.66
C GLY A 190 0.68 -0.97 6.86
N MET A 191 1.42 -0.53 7.87
CA MET A 191 2.75 -1.04 8.25
C MET A 191 2.77 -2.56 8.41
N TYR A 192 1.72 -3.15 8.99
CA TYR A 192 1.65 -4.60 9.20
C TYR A 192 1.59 -5.40 7.89
N SER A 193 1.12 -4.80 6.80
CA SER A 193 1.06 -5.45 5.47
C SER A 193 2.43 -5.78 4.91
N PHE A 194 3.50 -5.06 5.30
CA PHE A 194 4.89 -5.39 4.94
C PHE A 194 5.40 -6.71 5.56
N PHE A 195 4.75 -7.20 6.63
CA PHE A 195 5.19 -8.36 7.39
C PHE A 195 4.18 -9.51 7.35
N ALA A 196 2.90 -9.25 7.14
CA ALA A 196 1.90 -10.28 6.89
C ALA A 196 2.13 -11.00 5.54
N ASN A 197 1.36 -12.06 5.29
CA ASN A 197 1.30 -12.67 3.98
C ASN A 197 0.38 -11.87 3.00
N PRO A 198 0.59 -12.00 1.67
CA PRO A 198 -0.26 -11.41 0.65
C PRO A 198 -1.74 -11.76 0.80
N SER A 199 -2.59 -10.75 0.99
CA SER A 199 -4.05 -10.92 1.16
C SER A 199 -4.91 -9.91 0.41
N GLY A 200 -4.30 -9.07 -0.44
CA GLY A 200 -4.99 -8.16 -1.33
C GLY A 200 -5.65 -8.87 -2.52
N ARG A 201 -6.56 -8.17 -3.20
CA ARG A 201 -7.45 -8.73 -4.22
C ARG A 201 -7.66 -7.80 -5.41
N LEU A 202 -7.81 -8.39 -6.60
CA LEU A 202 -8.42 -7.73 -7.76
C LEU A 202 -9.88 -8.18 -7.85
N ILE A 203 -10.80 -7.23 -7.89
CA ILE A 203 -12.24 -7.47 -7.80
C ILE A 203 -12.95 -6.81 -8.99
N ARG A 204 -13.94 -7.50 -9.56
CA ARG A 204 -14.91 -6.93 -10.51
C ARG A 204 -16.23 -6.68 -9.80
N TYR A 205 -16.66 -5.42 -9.77
CA TYR A 205 -18.06 -5.07 -9.55
C TYR A 205 -18.79 -5.12 -10.90
N ASN A 206 -19.70 -6.08 -11.08
CA ASN A 206 -20.54 -6.14 -12.27
C ASN A 206 -21.75 -5.21 -12.13
N ALA A 207 -21.86 -4.19 -12.98
CA ALA A 207 -22.84 -3.12 -12.85
C ALA A 207 -24.28 -3.55 -13.19
N ALA A 208 -24.44 -4.57 -14.03
CA ALA A 208 -25.76 -5.11 -14.39
C ALA A 208 -26.40 -5.90 -13.24
N THR A 209 -25.61 -6.73 -12.54
CA THR A 209 -26.10 -7.56 -11.41
C THR A 209 -25.88 -6.93 -10.03
N LYS A 210 -25.08 -5.86 -9.95
CA LYS A 210 -24.64 -5.18 -8.72
C LYS A 210 -23.94 -6.12 -7.73
N LYS A 211 -23.02 -6.95 -8.23
CA LYS A 211 -22.28 -7.94 -7.43
C LYS A 211 -20.77 -7.81 -7.62
N ASN A 212 -20.04 -8.03 -6.54
CA ASN A 212 -18.58 -8.13 -6.55
C ASN A 212 -18.14 -9.59 -6.73
N GLU A 213 -17.08 -9.79 -7.53
CA GLU A 213 -16.45 -11.07 -7.80
C GLU A 213 -14.93 -10.93 -7.72
N VAL A 214 -14.27 -11.83 -6.99
CA VAL A 214 -12.80 -11.78 -6.82
C VAL A 214 -12.13 -12.50 -7.99
N LEU A 215 -11.40 -11.75 -8.81
CA LEU A 215 -10.70 -12.26 -9.99
C LEU A 215 -9.30 -12.82 -9.65
N ILE A 216 -8.57 -12.12 -8.77
CA ILE A 216 -7.27 -12.54 -8.25
C ILE A 216 -7.25 -12.35 -6.72
N LYS A 217 -6.66 -13.33 -6.02
CA LYS A 217 -6.44 -13.34 -4.57
C LYS A 217 -4.94 -13.32 -4.27
N ASN A 218 -4.61 -13.02 -3.01
CA ASN A 218 -3.26 -13.10 -2.45
C ASN A 218 -2.25 -12.22 -3.21
N LEU A 219 -2.69 -11.01 -3.56
CA LEU A 219 -1.82 -9.94 -4.03
C LEU A 219 -1.09 -9.33 -2.82
N GLY A 220 0.23 -9.19 -2.90
CA GLY A 220 1.02 -8.49 -1.89
C GLY A 220 0.83 -6.99 -2.08
N PHE A 221 -0.11 -6.41 -1.33
CA PHE A 221 -0.62 -5.03 -1.43
C PHE A 221 -1.02 -4.65 -2.88
N ALA A 222 -2.32 -4.79 -3.17
CA ALA A 222 -2.87 -4.52 -4.51
C ALA A 222 -3.15 -3.02 -4.71
N ASN A 223 -2.42 -2.38 -5.62
CA ASN A 223 -2.57 -0.95 -5.91
C ASN A 223 -3.14 -0.74 -7.31
N GLY A 224 -2.37 -0.18 -8.25
CA GLY A 224 -2.86 0.23 -9.56
C GLY A 224 -3.56 -0.88 -10.35
N VAL A 225 -4.66 -0.52 -11.01
CA VAL A 225 -5.43 -1.38 -11.91
C VAL A 225 -5.74 -0.61 -13.19
N LEU A 226 -5.60 -1.26 -14.35
CA LEU A 226 -5.88 -0.66 -15.65
C LEU A 226 -6.46 -1.70 -16.62
N LEU A 227 -7.50 -1.33 -17.38
CA LEU A 227 -8.02 -2.09 -18.50
C LEU A 227 -7.21 -1.84 -19.77
N SER A 228 -7.09 -2.84 -20.64
CA SER A 228 -6.61 -2.60 -22.00
C SER A 228 -7.64 -1.80 -22.82
N ASP A 229 -7.19 -1.03 -23.82
CA ASP A 229 -8.07 -0.17 -24.64
C ASP A 229 -9.22 -0.95 -25.33
N ASP A 230 -8.98 -2.23 -25.65
CA ASP A 230 -9.93 -3.18 -26.22
C ASP A 230 -10.69 -4.04 -25.18
N GLU A 231 -10.37 -3.85 -23.90
CA GLU A 231 -10.81 -4.61 -22.72
C GLU A 231 -10.61 -6.13 -22.88
N SER A 232 -9.63 -6.57 -23.66
CA SER A 232 -9.25 -7.98 -23.75
C SER A 232 -8.60 -8.51 -22.47
N PHE A 233 -8.02 -7.63 -21.66
CA PHE A 233 -7.48 -7.94 -20.33
C PHE A 233 -7.56 -6.75 -19.37
N VAL A 234 -7.33 -7.03 -18.09
CA VAL A 234 -7.06 -6.04 -17.04
C VAL A 234 -5.71 -6.39 -16.38
N ILE A 235 -4.93 -5.39 -16.01
CA ILE A 235 -3.67 -5.54 -15.27
C ILE A 235 -3.80 -5.00 -13.84
N VAL A 236 -3.03 -5.59 -12.92
CA VAL A 236 -2.98 -5.17 -11.52
C VAL A 236 -1.55 -5.19 -10.97
N GLY A 237 -1.15 -4.10 -10.31
CA GLY A 237 0.11 -3.98 -9.58
C GLY A 237 0.05 -4.67 -8.21
N SER A 238 1.10 -5.42 -7.86
CA SER A 238 1.28 -6.01 -6.54
C SER A 238 2.56 -5.48 -5.91
N THR A 239 2.42 -4.41 -5.13
CA THR A 239 3.49 -3.58 -4.58
C THR A 239 4.53 -4.39 -3.81
N LEU A 240 4.10 -5.21 -2.85
CA LEU A 240 4.96 -6.03 -1.99
C LEU A 240 5.41 -7.35 -2.64
N ASN A 241 5.13 -7.56 -3.92
CA ASN A 241 5.60 -8.72 -4.68
C ASN A 241 6.40 -8.33 -5.94
N LEU A 242 6.68 -7.05 -6.16
CA LEU A 242 7.53 -6.53 -7.25
C LEU A 242 7.09 -7.00 -8.64
N LYS A 243 5.78 -7.12 -8.87
CA LYS A 243 5.19 -7.71 -10.08
C LYS A 243 3.89 -7.06 -10.51
N ILE A 244 3.58 -7.20 -11.79
CA ILE A 244 2.27 -6.88 -12.39
C ILE A 244 1.69 -8.18 -12.94
N LEU A 245 0.44 -8.44 -12.57
CA LEU A 245 -0.35 -9.58 -13.06
C LEU A 245 -1.35 -9.09 -14.11
N LYS A 246 -1.63 -9.93 -15.11
CA LYS A 246 -2.64 -9.71 -16.14
C LYS A 246 -3.73 -10.76 -16.03
N TYR A 247 -4.98 -10.33 -15.92
CA TYR A 247 -6.16 -11.19 -15.97
C TYR A 247 -6.84 -11.04 -17.33
N ASN A 248 -6.94 -12.14 -18.09
CA ASN A 248 -7.51 -12.11 -19.43
C ASN A 248 -9.05 -12.12 -19.35
N LEU A 249 -9.70 -11.13 -19.97
CA LEU A 249 -11.15 -10.95 -19.97
C LEU A 249 -11.83 -11.53 -21.22
N LYS A 250 -11.10 -11.58 -22.35
CA LYS A 250 -11.60 -12.04 -23.66
C LYS A 250 -10.62 -13.05 -24.29
N GLY A 251 -11.08 -13.79 -25.30
CA GLY A 251 -10.26 -14.74 -26.07
C GLY A 251 -9.98 -16.08 -25.36
N PRO A 252 -9.07 -16.93 -25.92
CA PRO A 252 -8.87 -18.31 -25.46
C PRO A 252 -8.33 -18.47 -24.03
N LYS A 253 -7.78 -17.40 -23.44
CA LYS A 253 -7.31 -17.36 -22.04
C LYS A 253 -8.32 -16.73 -21.07
N ALA A 254 -9.54 -16.39 -21.50
CA ALA A 254 -10.52 -15.72 -20.66
C ALA A 254 -10.71 -16.42 -19.30
N GLY A 255 -10.66 -15.64 -18.20
CA GLY A 255 -10.68 -16.15 -16.83
C GLY A 255 -9.32 -16.55 -16.26
N GLN A 256 -8.25 -16.58 -17.06
CA GLN A 256 -6.90 -16.95 -16.62
C GLN A 256 -6.04 -15.72 -16.30
N GLN A 257 -5.37 -15.77 -15.14
CA GLN A 257 -4.30 -14.84 -14.81
C GLN A 257 -2.93 -15.34 -15.30
N GLU A 258 -2.04 -14.42 -15.64
CA GLU A 258 -0.63 -14.69 -15.94
C GLU A 258 0.26 -13.53 -15.45
N ILE A 259 1.53 -13.82 -15.13
CA ILE A 259 2.51 -12.80 -14.75
C ILE A 259 2.89 -12.02 -16.01
N LEU A 260 2.73 -10.69 -15.96
CA LEU A 260 3.09 -9.81 -17.07
C LEU A 260 4.54 -9.32 -16.96
N ILE A 261 4.96 -8.98 -15.74
CA ILE A 261 6.36 -8.73 -15.37
C ILE A 261 6.55 -8.98 -13.87
N GLU A 262 7.75 -9.43 -13.49
CA GLU A 262 8.17 -9.71 -12.10
C GLU A 262 9.65 -9.35 -11.91
N GLY A 263 10.04 -9.03 -10.68
CA GLY A 263 11.37 -8.45 -10.41
C GLY A 263 11.47 -7.02 -10.91
N LEU A 264 10.47 -6.20 -10.60
CA LEU A 264 10.50 -4.76 -10.88
C LEU A 264 11.57 -4.06 -10.02
N PRO A 265 12.27 -3.03 -10.54
CA PRO A 265 13.32 -2.29 -9.83
C PRO A 265 12.75 -1.28 -8.80
N GLY A 266 11.65 -1.64 -8.14
CA GLY A 266 10.91 -0.79 -7.22
C GLY A 266 9.51 -1.31 -6.92
N LEU A 267 8.87 -0.71 -5.93
CA LEU A 267 7.52 -1.05 -5.46
C LEU A 267 6.45 -0.48 -6.42
N PRO A 268 5.71 -1.27 -7.22
CA PRO A 268 4.70 -0.73 -8.15
C PRO A 268 3.45 -0.19 -7.44
N ASP A 269 2.94 0.94 -7.93
CA ASP A 269 1.78 1.65 -7.38
C ASP A 269 0.68 1.88 -8.44
N ASN A 270 0.14 3.11 -8.62
CA ASN A 270 -0.91 3.36 -9.63
C ASN A 270 -0.39 3.16 -11.07
N ILE A 271 -1.32 2.79 -11.95
CA ILE A 271 -1.08 2.44 -13.35
C ILE A 271 -2.02 3.26 -14.24
N HIS A 272 -1.46 3.98 -15.21
CA HIS A 272 -2.21 4.83 -16.15
C HIS A 272 -1.91 4.43 -17.61
N SER A 273 -2.81 4.76 -18.54
CA SER A 273 -2.53 4.61 -19.98
C SER A 273 -1.45 5.60 -20.42
N ASP A 274 -0.58 5.20 -21.35
CA ASP A 274 0.36 6.12 -22.01
C ASP A 274 -0.26 6.89 -23.19
N GLY A 275 -1.54 6.64 -23.50
CA GLY A 275 -2.26 7.23 -24.63
C GLY A 275 -1.95 6.60 -26.00
N GLN A 276 -1.13 5.56 -26.05
CA GLN A 276 -0.71 4.83 -27.26
C GLN A 276 -0.91 3.30 -27.15
N GLY A 277 -1.67 2.83 -26.14
CA GLY A 277 -1.92 1.40 -25.89
C GLY A 277 -0.80 0.67 -25.13
N GLY A 278 0.15 1.44 -24.59
CA GLY A 278 1.01 1.03 -23.48
C GLY A 278 0.50 1.63 -22.15
N PHE A 279 1.30 1.52 -21.10
CA PHE A 279 0.95 2.03 -19.79
C PHE A 279 2.17 2.55 -19.02
N LEU A 280 1.90 3.53 -18.16
CA LEU A 280 2.80 4.09 -17.16
C LEU A 280 2.53 3.40 -15.82
N VAL A 281 3.59 3.04 -15.11
CA VAL A 281 3.56 2.46 -13.77
C VAL A 281 4.48 3.30 -12.89
N SER A 282 3.93 3.87 -11.82
CA SER A 282 4.76 4.50 -10.79
C SER A 282 5.43 3.42 -9.95
N LEU A 283 6.74 3.51 -9.73
CA LEU A 283 7.45 2.72 -8.72
C LEU A 283 7.79 3.66 -7.55
N ILE A 284 7.05 3.53 -6.44
CA ILE A 284 6.99 4.54 -5.37
C ILE A 284 8.29 4.68 -4.57
N SER A 285 9.08 3.60 -4.52
CA SER A 285 10.47 3.59 -4.08
C SER A 285 11.25 2.62 -4.98
N ALA A 286 12.42 3.08 -5.46
CA ALA A 286 13.36 2.28 -6.21
C ALA A 286 14.01 1.18 -5.33
N ILE A 287 14.25 0.02 -5.92
CA ILE A 287 14.94 -1.10 -5.28
C ILE A 287 16.13 -1.50 -6.15
N ASP A 288 17.32 -1.45 -5.56
CA ASP A 288 18.56 -1.95 -6.13
C ASP A 288 19.33 -2.79 -5.09
N SER A 289 20.40 -3.44 -5.55
CA SER A 289 21.19 -4.39 -4.77
C SER A 289 21.98 -3.75 -3.61
N GLU A 290 22.10 -2.42 -3.58
CA GLU A 290 22.78 -1.66 -2.51
C GLU A 290 21.77 -1.04 -1.51
N HIS A 291 20.54 -0.74 -1.95
CA HIS A 291 19.49 -0.09 -1.17
C HIS A 291 18.22 -0.97 -1.03
N PRO A 292 18.30 -2.15 -0.37
CA PRO A 292 17.15 -3.02 -0.20
C PRO A 292 16.10 -2.44 0.76
N VAL A 293 14.82 -2.54 0.38
CA VAL A 293 13.68 -2.25 1.27
C VAL A 293 13.60 -3.34 2.35
N LEU A 294 14.13 -3.02 3.54
CA LEU A 294 14.44 -4.00 4.61
C LEU A 294 13.30 -4.99 4.96
N PRO A 295 12.01 -4.60 5.02
CA PRO A 295 10.94 -5.57 5.26
C PRO A 295 10.86 -6.70 4.23
N LEU A 296 11.16 -6.43 2.95
CA LEU A 296 11.14 -7.44 1.90
C LEU A 296 12.21 -8.53 2.12
N SER A 297 13.35 -8.19 2.72
CA SER A 297 14.41 -9.13 3.07
C SER A 297 13.97 -10.18 4.09
N PHE A 298 12.89 -9.94 4.86
CA PHE A 298 12.34 -10.88 5.83
C PHE A 298 11.23 -11.78 5.26
N ILE A 299 10.83 -11.62 3.99
CA ILE A 299 9.73 -12.38 3.37
C ILE A 299 9.85 -13.90 3.55
N PRO A 300 11.01 -14.56 3.31
CA PRO A 300 11.19 -16.00 3.51
C PRO A 300 11.15 -16.45 4.99
N HIS A 301 11.03 -15.55 5.95
CA HIS A 301 11.19 -15.83 7.38
C HIS A 301 9.92 -15.49 8.17
N PRO A 302 8.86 -16.33 8.09
CA PRO A 302 7.55 -16.03 8.67
C PRO A 302 7.60 -15.76 10.19
N TYR A 303 8.44 -16.48 10.94
CA TYR A 303 8.62 -16.23 12.38
C TYR A 303 9.28 -14.87 12.68
N ILE A 304 10.23 -14.41 11.85
CA ILE A 304 10.86 -13.08 12.00
C ILE A 304 9.83 -11.99 11.68
N ARG A 305 9.08 -12.13 10.58
CA ARG A 305 7.99 -11.20 10.25
C ARG A 305 6.93 -11.11 11.35
N LYS A 306 6.51 -12.25 11.90
CA LYS A 306 5.56 -12.33 13.01
C LYS A 306 6.10 -11.70 14.29
N MET A 307 7.37 -11.93 14.61
CA MET A 307 8.06 -11.29 15.73
C MET A 307 8.06 -9.76 15.58
N ILE A 308 8.47 -9.24 14.42
CA ILE A 308 8.52 -7.80 14.14
C ILE A 308 7.12 -7.17 14.22
N SER A 309 6.11 -7.80 13.60
CA SER A 309 4.71 -7.33 13.67
C SER A 309 4.23 -7.18 15.12
N ARG A 310 4.54 -8.17 15.98
CA ARG A 310 4.11 -8.17 17.37
C ARG A 310 4.96 -7.27 18.27
N LEU A 311 6.20 -6.96 17.89
CA LEU A 311 7.01 -5.91 18.52
C LEU A 311 6.44 -4.51 18.23
N ILE A 312 6.05 -4.23 16.98
CA ILE A 312 5.37 -3.00 16.59
C ILE A 312 4.04 -2.86 17.36
N TYR A 313 3.23 -3.92 17.38
CA TYR A 313 1.99 -3.92 18.17
C TYR A 313 2.22 -3.75 19.68
N SER A 314 3.35 -4.22 20.22
CA SER A 314 3.66 -4.03 21.65
C SER A 314 4.05 -2.59 22.00
N ILE A 315 4.39 -1.76 21.00
CA ILE A 315 4.51 -0.30 21.14
C ILE A 315 3.11 0.34 21.03
N GLU A 316 2.29 -0.11 20.08
CA GLU A 316 0.95 0.42 19.79
C GLU A 316 -0.08 0.14 20.90
N GLY A 317 -0.18 -1.12 21.33
CA GLY A 317 -1.25 -1.66 22.18
C GLY A 317 -1.53 -0.90 23.48
N PRO A 318 -0.51 -0.41 24.23
CA PRO A 318 -0.73 0.45 25.38
C PRO A 318 -1.44 1.77 25.04
N PHE A 319 -1.15 2.37 23.88
CA PHE A 319 -1.85 3.56 23.41
C PHE A 319 -3.24 3.23 22.85
N LYS A 320 -3.43 2.03 22.29
CA LYS A 320 -4.73 1.54 21.81
C LYS A 320 -5.70 1.38 23.00
N LEU A 321 -5.27 0.65 24.03
CA LEU A 321 -6.01 0.51 25.29
C LEU A 321 -6.28 1.86 25.97
N LEU A 322 -5.30 2.78 25.96
CA LEU A 322 -5.50 4.13 26.50
C LEU A 322 -6.49 4.95 25.67
N GLN A 323 -6.51 4.79 24.34
CA GLN A 323 -7.46 5.45 23.43
C GLN A 323 -8.88 4.88 23.61
N ASP A 324 -9.03 3.57 23.82
CA ASP A 324 -10.31 2.91 24.04
C ASP A 324 -10.95 3.31 25.39
N ILE A 325 -10.12 3.49 26.43
CA ILE A 325 -10.57 3.90 27.78
C ILE A 325 -10.74 5.42 27.89
N TYR A 326 -9.83 6.20 27.29
CA TYR A 326 -9.79 7.65 27.36
C TYR A 326 -9.32 8.26 26.02
N PRO A 327 -10.24 8.42 25.04
CA PRO A 327 -9.92 8.94 23.72
C PRO A 327 -9.25 10.32 23.81
N ASN A 328 -8.01 10.43 23.32
CA ASN A 328 -7.22 11.64 23.44
C ASN A 328 -6.29 11.84 22.24
N TYR A 329 -5.97 13.12 21.98
CA TYR A 329 -5.15 13.55 20.86
C TYR A 329 -3.77 12.86 20.79
N TYR A 330 -3.10 12.64 21.93
CA TYR A 330 -1.75 12.11 21.95
C TYR A 330 -1.69 10.61 21.65
N SER A 331 -2.58 9.80 22.25
CA SER A 331 -2.71 8.38 21.91
C SER A 331 -3.02 8.21 20.42
N GLU A 332 -4.01 8.93 19.91
CA GLU A 332 -4.42 8.83 18.50
C GLU A 332 -3.30 9.22 17.51
N ARG A 333 -2.50 10.23 17.84
CA ARG A 333 -1.31 10.60 17.06
C ARG A 333 -0.23 9.53 17.09
N VAL A 334 0.02 8.89 18.23
CA VAL A 334 0.99 7.79 18.34
C VAL A 334 0.52 6.56 17.56
N LEU A 335 -0.76 6.18 17.70
CA LEU A 335 -1.38 5.08 16.94
C LEU A 335 -1.18 5.27 15.43
N HIS A 336 -1.56 6.45 14.91
CA HIS A 336 -1.38 6.76 13.49
C HIS A 336 0.08 6.67 13.05
N THR A 337 1.01 7.29 13.78
CA THR A 337 2.42 7.28 13.37
C THR A 337 3.06 5.90 13.46
N VAL A 338 2.65 5.02 14.39
CA VAL A 338 3.18 3.65 14.52
C VAL A 338 2.58 2.68 13.50
N GLY A 339 1.25 2.71 13.28
CA GLY A 339 0.57 1.77 12.38
C GLY A 339 0.62 2.15 10.90
N SER A 340 0.66 3.45 10.58
CA SER A 340 0.61 3.91 9.18
C SER A 340 1.97 3.87 8.48
N PHE A 341 1.95 4.13 7.17
CA PHE A 341 3.15 4.25 6.36
C PHE A 341 4.04 5.48 6.67
N GLU A 342 3.71 6.32 7.66
CA GLU A 342 4.58 7.45 8.06
C GLU A 342 5.94 6.99 8.60
N VAL A 343 6.00 5.90 9.39
CA VAL A 343 7.27 5.26 9.78
C VAL A 343 7.96 4.56 8.61
N GLY A 344 7.20 4.15 7.58
CA GLY A 344 7.73 3.48 6.38
C GLY A 344 8.73 4.35 5.61
N LYS A 345 8.52 5.68 5.60
CA LYS A 345 9.47 6.65 5.01
C LYS A 345 10.85 6.63 5.66
N TYR A 346 10.96 6.22 6.94
CA TYR A 346 12.23 6.11 7.66
C TYR A 346 12.86 4.71 7.61
N LEU A 347 12.08 3.68 7.24
CA LEU A 347 12.57 2.30 7.04
C LEU A 347 13.12 2.06 5.62
N THR A 348 12.81 2.97 4.70
CA THR A 348 13.23 2.93 3.30
C THR A 348 14.47 3.81 3.12
N LEU A 349 15.61 3.21 2.74
CA LEU A 349 16.88 3.94 2.58
C LEU A 349 16.92 4.84 1.34
N LYS A 350 16.06 4.60 0.35
CA LYS A 350 16.04 5.29 -0.95
C LYS A 350 14.62 5.67 -1.35
N THR A 351 14.30 6.96 -1.25
CA THR A 351 12.95 7.49 -1.51
C THR A 351 12.69 7.84 -2.98
N ASP A 352 13.70 7.73 -3.84
CA ASP A 352 13.62 8.00 -5.27
C ASP A 352 12.54 7.14 -5.92
N SER A 353 11.75 7.75 -6.81
CA SER A 353 10.72 7.05 -7.57
C SER A 353 11.11 6.89 -9.04
N LEU A 354 10.67 5.78 -9.63
CA LEU A 354 10.90 5.49 -11.05
C LEU A 354 9.56 5.50 -11.78
N ILE A 355 9.46 6.21 -12.91
CA ILE A 355 8.29 6.08 -13.79
C ILE A 355 8.62 5.12 -14.92
N LEU A 356 8.03 3.94 -14.86
CA LEU A 356 8.19 2.87 -15.83
C LEU A 356 7.14 3.03 -16.95
N ARG A 357 7.58 3.10 -18.21
CA ARG A 357 6.70 2.98 -19.38
C ARG A 357 6.92 1.63 -20.05
N MET A 358 5.83 0.91 -20.33
CA MET A 358 5.86 -0.45 -20.87
C MET A 358 4.69 -0.71 -21.82
N ASP A 359 4.86 -1.68 -22.72
CA ASP A 359 3.85 -2.05 -23.71
C ASP A 359 2.87 -3.14 -23.21
N LYS A 360 1.78 -3.33 -23.97
CA LYS A 360 0.74 -4.35 -23.74
C LYS A 360 1.23 -5.81 -23.63
N THR A 361 2.49 -6.11 -23.96
CA THR A 361 3.09 -7.45 -23.81
C THR A 361 3.84 -7.63 -22.50
N GLY A 362 4.03 -6.55 -21.72
CA GLY A 362 4.84 -6.54 -20.49
C GLY A 362 6.27 -6.06 -20.71
N LYS A 363 6.65 -5.66 -21.93
CA LYS A 363 8.01 -5.22 -22.24
C LYS A 363 8.24 -3.79 -21.76
N ILE A 364 9.30 -3.59 -20.98
CA ILE A 364 9.81 -2.27 -20.59
C ILE A 364 10.29 -1.51 -21.85
N LEU A 365 9.82 -0.26 -22.01
CA LEU A 365 10.22 0.64 -23.08
C LEU A 365 11.21 1.70 -22.59
N ASN A 366 10.88 2.37 -21.49
CA ASN A 366 11.72 3.38 -20.83
C ASN A 366 11.53 3.29 -19.30
N ILE A 367 12.58 3.59 -18.54
CA ILE A 367 12.49 3.87 -17.10
C ILE A 367 12.98 5.30 -16.89
N LEU A 368 12.15 6.16 -16.29
CA LEU A 368 12.51 7.56 -16.00
C LEU A 368 12.82 7.72 -14.51
N TYR A 369 13.82 8.55 -14.18
CA TYR A 369 14.20 8.88 -12.81
C TYR A 369 14.73 10.32 -12.69
N SER A 370 14.99 10.74 -11.44
CA SER A 370 15.63 12.00 -11.05
C SER A 370 16.94 11.68 -10.32
N GLU A 371 18.03 12.41 -10.59
CA GLU A 371 19.32 12.23 -9.89
C GLU A 371 19.40 13.01 -8.57
N ASN A 372 18.56 14.03 -8.39
CA ASN A 372 18.60 14.94 -7.25
C ASN A 372 17.77 14.45 -6.05
N GLY A 373 16.89 13.46 -6.25
CA GLY A 373 15.86 13.05 -5.28
C GLY A 373 14.61 13.95 -5.26
N ASP A 374 14.58 15.02 -6.07
CA ASP A 374 13.45 15.97 -6.19
C ASP A 374 12.12 15.27 -6.49
N VAL A 375 12.17 14.20 -7.29
CA VAL A 375 11.01 13.35 -7.62
C VAL A 375 11.06 12.06 -6.79
N SER A 376 10.54 12.16 -5.57
CA SER A 376 10.51 11.07 -4.59
C SER A 376 9.11 10.76 -4.07
N CYS A 377 8.91 9.50 -3.67
CA CYS A 377 7.68 8.96 -3.10
C CYS A 377 6.40 9.12 -3.96
N ILE A 378 6.49 8.89 -5.27
CA ILE A 378 5.43 9.06 -6.28
C ILE A 378 4.53 7.82 -6.42
N SER A 379 3.23 7.98 -6.20
CA SER A 379 2.20 6.95 -6.42
C SER A 379 1.55 7.01 -7.81
N SER A 380 1.33 8.21 -8.35
CA SER A 380 0.57 8.43 -9.60
C SER A 380 1.37 9.22 -10.63
N ALA A 381 1.20 8.87 -11.90
CA ALA A 381 1.93 9.46 -13.02
C ALA A 381 1.01 9.57 -14.26
N HIS A 382 0.32 10.71 -14.36
CA HIS A 382 -0.81 10.91 -15.27
C HIS A 382 -0.50 11.94 -16.36
N ILE A 383 -0.72 11.60 -17.64
CA ILE A 383 -0.50 12.52 -18.77
C ILE A 383 -1.75 13.39 -18.99
N ASN A 384 -1.59 14.72 -19.02
CA ASN A 384 -2.68 15.66 -19.35
C ASN A 384 -2.16 17.03 -19.82
N ASP A 385 -2.83 17.65 -20.80
CA ASP A 385 -2.54 18.98 -21.36
C ASP A 385 -1.04 19.25 -21.68
N GLY A 386 -0.33 18.22 -22.16
CA GLY A 386 1.10 18.32 -22.53
C GLY A 386 2.10 18.20 -21.38
N TYR A 387 1.63 17.83 -20.18
CA TYR A 387 2.46 17.56 -19.00
C TYR A 387 2.26 16.12 -18.50
N LEU A 388 3.30 15.58 -17.87
CA LEU A 388 3.23 14.44 -16.96
C LEU A 388 3.04 14.99 -15.54
N TRP A 389 1.87 14.75 -14.94
CA TRP A 389 1.53 15.13 -13.57
C TRP A 389 1.89 13.99 -12.61
N LEU A 390 2.46 14.31 -11.45
CA LEU A 390 2.99 13.35 -10.50
C LEU A 390 2.35 13.53 -9.11
N GLY A 391 1.73 12.46 -8.61
CA GLY A 391 1.05 12.39 -7.31
C GLY A 391 1.82 11.57 -6.26
N SER A 392 1.55 11.80 -4.98
CA SER A 392 2.20 11.15 -3.83
C SER A 392 1.24 11.07 -2.63
N PRO A 393 1.22 10.00 -1.83
CA PRO A 393 0.40 9.93 -0.62
C PRO A 393 0.99 10.68 0.59
N TRP A 394 2.23 11.19 0.49
CA TRP A 394 2.91 11.91 1.58
C TRP A 394 3.34 13.34 1.22
N ASN A 395 3.66 13.66 -0.03
CA ASN A 395 4.13 15.01 -0.38
C ASN A 395 3.00 16.03 -0.19
N ASP A 396 3.36 17.26 0.18
CA ASP A 396 2.41 18.36 0.39
C ASP A 396 2.42 19.41 -0.73
N TYR A 397 2.65 18.90 -1.93
CA TYR A 397 2.63 19.56 -3.22
C TYR A 397 2.22 18.54 -4.28
N ILE A 398 1.80 19.02 -5.45
CA ILE A 398 1.70 18.20 -6.66
C ILE A 398 2.78 18.66 -7.64
N MET A 399 3.37 17.75 -8.42
CA MET A 399 4.38 18.10 -9.41
C MET A 399 3.85 17.93 -10.82
N ARG A 400 4.41 18.69 -11.77
CA ARG A 400 4.30 18.38 -13.20
C ARG A 400 5.62 18.59 -13.93
N ILE A 401 5.83 17.81 -14.99
CA ILE A 401 7.01 17.87 -15.86
C ILE A 401 6.51 17.97 -17.31
N PRO A 402 7.12 18.78 -18.19
CA PRO A 402 6.74 18.83 -19.60
C PRO A 402 6.78 17.44 -20.25
N LEU A 403 5.72 17.01 -20.93
CA LEU A 403 5.62 15.66 -21.48
C LEU A 403 6.77 15.36 -22.46
N GLN A 404 7.15 16.37 -23.26
CA GLN A 404 8.28 16.29 -24.20
C GLN A 404 9.64 16.07 -23.53
N GLN A 405 9.81 16.44 -22.25
CA GLN A 405 11.02 16.17 -21.48
C GLN A 405 11.04 14.71 -21.01
N ALA A 406 9.93 14.23 -20.45
CA ALA A 406 9.80 12.86 -19.96
C ALA A 406 9.82 11.82 -21.11
N PHE A 407 8.92 12.01 -22.08
CA PHE A 407 8.65 11.11 -23.19
C PHE A 407 8.57 11.91 -24.52
N PRO A 408 9.70 12.23 -25.16
CA PRO A 408 9.74 12.95 -26.45
C PRO A 408 9.01 12.23 -27.59
N ASP A 409 8.77 10.92 -27.45
CA ASP A 409 8.04 10.07 -28.39
C ASP A 409 6.52 10.01 -28.14
N LEU A 410 6.03 10.59 -27.03
CA LEU A 410 4.61 10.81 -26.79
C LEU A 410 4.18 12.17 -27.37
N THR A 411 3.58 12.12 -28.55
CA THR A 411 3.03 13.31 -29.22
C THR A 411 1.86 13.90 -28.44
N ILE A 412 1.83 15.23 -28.33
CA ILE A 412 0.72 15.94 -27.68
C ILE A 412 -0.49 15.89 -28.62
N ASN A 413 -1.52 15.12 -28.26
CA ASN A 413 -2.81 15.10 -28.95
C ASN A 413 -3.59 16.39 -28.65
N THR A 414 -3.22 17.49 -29.32
CA THR A 414 -3.74 18.87 -29.13
C THR A 414 -5.20 19.10 -29.57
N LYS A 415 -6.08 18.10 -29.44
CA LYS A 415 -7.51 18.23 -29.74
C LYS A 415 -8.29 19.11 -28.76
N PHE A 416 -7.73 19.41 -27.58
CA PHE A 416 -8.37 20.28 -26.57
C PHE A 416 -7.83 21.72 -26.52
N SER A 417 -6.61 21.97 -27.01
CA SER A 417 -6.02 23.32 -26.98
C SER A 417 -6.76 24.30 -27.90
N ALA A 418 -7.28 23.82 -29.03
CA ALA A 418 -7.96 24.63 -30.05
C ALA A 418 -9.27 25.29 -29.57
N GLU A 419 -9.95 24.74 -28.54
CA GLU A 419 -11.17 25.35 -27.99
C GLU A 419 -10.88 26.48 -26.99
N LYS A 420 -9.67 26.55 -26.40
CA LYS A 420 -9.30 27.62 -25.45
C LYS A 420 -9.00 28.95 -26.15
N GLU A 421 -8.41 28.94 -27.35
CA GLU A 421 -8.04 30.17 -28.08
C GLU A 421 -9.23 31.01 -28.59
N GLN A 422 -10.44 30.46 -28.67
CA GLN A 422 -11.64 31.21 -29.08
C GLN A 422 -12.41 31.87 -27.92
N LYS A 423 -11.92 31.81 -26.67
CA LYS A 423 -12.56 32.46 -25.51
C LYS A 423 -11.59 33.34 -24.70
N GLN A 424 -11.02 34.35 -25.34
CA GLN A 424 -10.28 35.40 -24.63
C GLN A 424 -10.54 36.80 -25.20
N LYS A 425 -11.55 37.50 -24.63
CA LYS A 425 -11.66 38.97 -24.58
C LYS A 425 -12.86 39.43 -23.73
N GLU A 426 -12.66 39.47 -22.41
CA GLU A 426 -13.36 40.41 -21.51
C GLU A 426 -12.36 40.81 -20.39
N PRO A 427 -12.51 42.00 -19.77
CA PRO A 427 -11.37 42.72 -19.20
C PRO A 427 -10.93 42.27 -17.80
N VAL A 428 -9.62 42.36 -17.55
CA VAL A 428 -9.02 42.18 -16.22
C VAL A 428 -9.37 43.38 -15.33
N LEU A 429 -9.98 43.11 -14.17
CA LEU A 429 -10.18 44.09 -13.11
C LEU A 429 -9.17 43.87 -11.98
N THR A 430 -8.24 44.81 -11.84
CA THR A 430 -7.23 44.81 -10.77
C THR A 430 -7.83 45.37 -9.47
N VAL A 431 -7.67 44.67 -8.35
CA VAL A 431 -8.01 45.20 -7.00
C VAL A 431 -6.85 44.90 -6.05
N SER A 432 -6.33 45.93 -5.40
CA SER A 432 -5.24 45.84 -4.42
C SER A 432 -5.76 45.84 -2.98
N ALA A 433 -5.01 45.17 -2.09
CA ALA A 433 -4.93 45.36 -0.64
C ALA A 433 -6.24 45.34 0.21
N THR A 434 -6.26 44.42 1.16
CA THR A 434 -7.15 44.32 2.34
C THR A 434 -6.98 45.53 3.30
N PRO A 435 -7.87 45.77 4.31
CA PRO A 435 -8.68 44.77 5.03
C PRO A 435 -10.14 45.15 5.43
N ASN A 436 -10.76 44.22 6.17
CA ASN A 436 -12.01 44.31 6.94
C ASN A 436 -13.35 44.42 6.20
N VAL A 437 -14.12 43.33 6.23
CA VAL A 437 -15.59 43.34 6.14
C VAL A 437 -16.16 42.46 7.26
N LYS A 438 -17.13 42.97 8.01
CA LYS A 438 -17.89 42.20 9.01
C LYS A 438 -18.87 41.24 8.32
N VAL A 439 -19.01 40.02 8.82
CA VAL A 439 -20.12 39.14 8.43
C VAL A 439 -21.39 39.57 9.18
N GLU A 440 -22.30 40.26 8.49
CA GLU A 440 -23.63 40.60 9.02
C GLU A 440 -24.69 39.73 8.33
N ALA A 441 -25.27 38.79 9.08
CA ALA A 441 -26.20 37.80 8.54
C ALA A 441 -27.64 38.34 8.49
N LYS A 442 -28.19 38.54 7.29
CA LYS A 442 -29.62 38.79 7.09
C LYS A 442 -30.37 37.48 6.75
N PRO A 443 -31.36 37.06 7.55
CA PRO A 443 -32.10 35.83 7.31
C PRO A 443 -33.17 36.02 6.23
N ILE A 444 -33.19 35.15 5.22
CA ILE A 444 -34.29 35.05 4.26
C ILE A 444 -35.36 34.12 4.84
N LYS A 445 -36.59 34.62 4.97
CA LYS A 445 -37.75 33.83 5.43
C LYS A 445 -38.28 32.96 4.28
N SER A 446 -38.36 31.65 4.48
CA SER A 446 -39.19 30.75 3.66
C SER A 446 -40.54 30.53 4.35
N THR A 447 -41.62 30.99 3.73
CA THR A 447 -42.98 30.86 4.27
C THR A 447 -43.58 29.52 3.86
N ILE A 448 -43.59 28.54 4.75
CA ILE A 448 -44.40 27.33 4.63
C ILE A 448 -45.56 27.44 5.61
N LYS A 449 -46.79 27.23 5.11
CA LYS A 449 -48.00 27.28 5.95
C LYS A 449 -48.02 26.09 6.91
N GLN A 450 -48.25 26.36 8.19
CA GLN A 450 -48.73 25.32 9.10
C GLN A 450 -50.19 25.01 8.77
N ASP A 451 -50.54 23.72 8.81
CA ASP A 451 -51.91 23.28 9.02
C ASP A 451 -51.91 22.40 10.28
N THR A 452 -52.98 22.43 11.07
CA THR A 452 -52.94 22.05 12.49
C THR A 452 -53.93 20.95 12.85
N THR A 453 -53.40 19.76 13.16
CA THR A 453 -54.14 18.71 13.89
C THR A 453 -53.31 18.15 15.05
N LYS A 454 -54.01 17.75 16.12
CA LYS A 454 -53.47 17.45 17.46
C LYS A 454 -53.44 15.93 17.70
N PRO A 455 -52.44 15.36 18.39
CA PRO A 455 -52.28 13.90 18.49
C PRO A 455 -53.27 13.24 19.48
N PRO A 456 -53.71 11.99 19.22
CA PRO A 456 -54.46 11.17 20.17
C PRO A 456 -53.53 10.46 21.20
N SER A 457 -54.14 9.90 22.26
CA SER A 457 -53.45 9.43 23.47
C SER A 457 -52.97 7.97 23.41
N LYS A 458 -52.02 7.66 24.32
CA LYS A 458 -51.75 6.31 24.82
C LYS A 458 -53.05 5.64 25.36
N SER A 459 -53.12 4.32 25.25
CA SER A 459 -53.90 3.48 26.17
C SER A 459 -53.11 2.20 26.52
N THR A 460 -53.44 1.57 27.65
CA THR A 460 -52.66 0.47 28.24
C THR A 460 -53.59 -0.68 28.63
N VAL A 461 -53.37 -1.89 28.13
CA VAL A 461 -54.02 -3.13 28.63
C VAL A 461 -53.00 -4.26 28.72
N LYS A 462 -53.22 -5.19 29.67
CA LYS A 462 -52.31 -6.29 30.05
C LYS A 462 -52.52 -7.56 29.22
N ALA A 463 -51.57 -8.49 29.32
CA ALA A 463 -51.67 -9.85 28.79
C ALA A 463 -52.63 -10.75 29.58
N GLN A 464 -53.08 -11.83 28.96
CA GLN A 464 -53.63 -13.03 29.61
C GLN A 464 -53.21 -14.30 28.85
N THR A 465 -53.48 -15.48 29.43
CA THR A 465 -52.74 -16.73 29.16
C THR A 465 -53.69 -17.93 28.95
N LYS A 466 -53.13 -19.10 28.58
CA LYS A 466 -53.70 -20.47 28.57
C LYS A 466 -54.39 -20.89 27.24
N GLN A 467 -53.90 -21.94 26.55
CA GLN A 467 -54.09 -23.42 26.72
C GLN A 467 -55.45 -23.91 26.15
N LYS A 468 -55.62 -25.13 25.62
CA LYS A 468 -54.73 -26.26 25.18
C LYS A 468 -55.64 -27.28 24.42
N LEU A 469 -55.03 -28.39 23.94
CA LEU A 469 -55.55 -29.65 23.37
C LEU A 469 -55.33 -29.74 21.83
N ASN A 470 -54.64 -30.76 21.28
CA ASN A 470 -54.77 -32.24 21.34
C ASN A 470 -55.91 -32.75 20.42
N SER A 471 -55.85 -33.90 19.74
CA SER A 471 -54.78 -34.86 19.34
C SER A 471 -55.41 -35.75 18.22
N ASP A 472 -54.77 -36.56 17.36
CA ASP A 472 -53.93 -37.78 17.44
C ASP A 472 -53.61 -38.18 15.96
N ALA A 473 -52.64 -39.01 15.52
CA ALA A 473 -51.86 -40.14 16.06
C ALA A 473 -52.47 -41.56 15.89
N ILE A 474 -52.05 -42.27 14.82
CA ILE A 474 -51.98 -43.75 14.58
C ILE A 474 -51.21 -43.92 13.24
N THR A 475 -50.15 -44.71 12.99
CA THR A 475 -49.42 -45.84 13.61
C THR A 475 -49.68 -47.21 12.94
N SER A 476 -48.72 -47.72 12.15
CA SER A 476 -48.59 -49.16 11.84
C SER A 476 -47.19 -49.59 11.34
N LYS A 477 -46.66 -50.68 11.90
CA LYS A 477 -45.43 -51.48 11.59
C LYS A 477 -45.58 -52.84 12.36
N PRO A 478 -44.69 -53.86 12.26
CA PRO A 478 -43.55 -54.12 11.36
C PRO A 478 -44.03 -55.02 10.18
N THR A 479 -43.44 -56.12 9.65
CA THR A 479 -42.26 -57.00 9.85
C THR A 479 -42.09 -57.80 8.51
N SER A 480 -41.01 -58.47 8.08
CA SER A 480 -39.68 -58.89 8.59
C SER A 480 -38.67 -58.83 7.39
N GLN A 481 -37.54 -59.57 7.22
CA GLN A 481 -36.71 -60.48 8.04
C GLN A 481 -35.28 -60.61 7.45
N SER A 482 -34.24 -60.70 8.31
CA SER A 482 -32.90 -61.28 8.02
C SER A 482 -32.00 -60.59 6.94
N THR A 483 -30.65 -60.59 6.99
CA THR A 483 -29.69 -61.35 7.83
C THR A 483 -28.43 -60.50 8.18
N THR A 484 -27.71 -60.91 9.23
CA THR A 484 -26.46 -60.41 9.87
C THR A 484 -25.21 -60.24 8.97
N THR A 485 -24.04 -59.66 9.37
CA THR A 485 -23.57 -58.67 10.39
C THR A 485 -22.02 -58.52 10.25
N SER A 486 -21.44 -57.32 10.38
CA SER A 486 -20.01 -57.10 10.80
C SER A 486 -19.76 -55.64 11.25
N THR A 487 -18.62 -55.34 11.92
CA THR A 487 -18.47 -54.13 12.77
C THR A 487 -17.08 -53.45 12.76
N THR A 488 -17.06 -52.18 13.25
CA THR A 488 -15.95 -51.48 13.98
C THR A 488 -14.65 -51.02 13.29
N SER A 489 -14.61 -49.72 12.93
CA SER A 489 -13.66 -48.66 13.40
C SER A 489 -12.11 -48.78 13.42
N LYS A 490 -11.46 -47.78 12.76
CA LYS A 490 -10.15 -47.10 13.07
C LYS A 490 -8.83 -47.91 12.95
N PRO A 491 -7.79 -47.34 12.28
CA PRO A 491 -6.59 -46.75 12.94
C PRO A 491 -6.22 -45.36 12.33
N THR A 492 -5.24 -44.55 12.76
CA THR A 492 -4.01 -44.66 13.60
C THR A 492 -2.70 -44.97 12.82
N SER A 493 -1.55 -44.55 13.36
CA SER A 493 -0.30 -44.13 12.68
C SER A 493 0.83 -45.18 12.50
N SER A 494 1.84 -44.78 11.71
CA SER A 494 3.30 -45.07 11.84
C SER A 494 4.02 -46.05 10.87
N LEU A 495 5.34 -45.83 10.74
CA LEU A 495 6.37 -46.54 9.94
C LEU A 495 6.75 -47.92 10.56
N PRO A 496 7.27 -48.91 9.79
CA PRO A 496 8.72 -49.02 9.53
C PRO A 496 9.16 -49.74 8.21
N LYS A 497 10.47 -50.02 8.10
CA LYS A 497 11.21 -50.61 6.95
C LYS A 497 11.12 -52.15 6.84
N ALA A 498 11.40 -52.68 5.65
CA ALA A 498 11.97 -54.03 5.39
C ALA A 498 12.80 -54.03 4.08
N SER A 499 13.57 -55.08 3.77
CA SER A 499 14.59 -55.05 2.69
C SER A 499 14.85 -56.37 1.92
N THR A 500 15.28 -56.22 0.66
CA THR A 500 16.21 -57.09 -0.13
C THR A 500 15.94 -58.60 -0.30
N LYS A 501 15.81 -59.04 -1.57
CA LYS A 501 16.60 -60.10 -2.29
C LYS A 501 15.88 -60.51 -3.61
N GLU A 502 16.44 -61.20 -4.62
CA GLU A 502 17.80 -61.37 -5.19
C GLU A 502 17.74 -62.49 -6.27
N VAL A 503 18.14 -62.26 -7.54
CA VAL A 503 18.32 -63.32 -8.57
C VAL A 503 19.52 -62.98 -9.49
N LYS A 504 20.16 -64.00 -10.11
CA LYS A 504 21.43 -63.99 -10.89
C LYS A 504 21.23 -64.75 -12.23
N LYS A 505 22.13 -64.80 -13.23
CA LYS A 505 23.57 -64.47 -13.46
C LYS A 505 23.67 -63.98 -14.95
N ASP A 506 24.76 -63.68 -15.67
CA ASP A 506 26.24 -63.81 -15.54
C ASP A 506 26.93 -62.64 -16.34
N ASN A 507 28.14 -62.61 -16.95
CA ASN A 507 29.20 -63.59 -17.29
C ASN A 507 30.63 -62.95 -17.27
N LEU A 508 31.65 -63.56 -17.90
CA LEU A 508 33.03 -63.60 -17.37
C LEU A 508 34.16 -63.46 -18.43
N LYS A 509 35.02 -62.42 -18.34
CA LYS A 509 36.45 -62.33 -18.82
C LYS A 509 37.10 -61.01 -18.31
N LYS A 510 38.19 -61.05 -17.53
CA LYS A 510 39.64 -61.09 -17.90
C LYS A 510 40.23 -59.77 -18.41
N THR A 511 41.32 -59.20 -17.88
CA THR A 511 42.06 -59.46 -16.61
C THR A 511 42.77 -58.14 -16.12
N GLU A 512 44.00 -57.95 -15.59
CA GLU A 512 45.22 -58.77 -15.35
C GLU A 512 46.06 -58.31 -14.10
N LYS A 513 47.03 -57.38 -14.21
CA LYS A 513 48.11 -57.07 -13.21
C LYS A 513 48.64 -55.60 -13.29
N ASP A 514 49.54 -55.03 -12.47
CA ASP A 514 50.55 -55.52 -11.47
C ASP A 514 50.80 -54.50 -10.31
N ASN A 515 51.73 -54.80 -9.38
CA ASN A 515 52.25 -53.98 -8.24
C ASN A 515 53.80 -54.25 -8.10
N PRO A 516 54.61 -53.92 -7.05
CA PRO A 516 54.50 -53.06 -5.84
C PRO A 516 55.78 -52.22 -5.45
N THR A 517 55.79 -51.53 -4.28
CA THR A 517 56.94 -51.32 -3.29
C THR A 517 58.29 -50.64 -3.71
N GLU A 518 59.08 -49.92 -2.88
CA GLU A 518 59.00 -49.29 -1.52
C GLU A 518 60.30 -48.43 -1.22
N ILE A 519 60.38 -47.73 -0.06
CA ILE A 519 61.63 -47.33 0.68
C ILE A 519 62.54 -46.22 0.04
N LYS A 520 63.10 -45.19 0.72
CA LYS A 520 63.18 -44.69 2.13
C LYS A 520 63.53 -43.17 2.18
N ASP A 521 63.36 -42.52 3.34
CA ASP A 521 64.09 -41.33 3.92
C ASP A 521 64.54 -40.14 3.01
N LYS A 522 64.50 -38.83 3.37
CA LYS A 522 64.23 -37.99 4.58
C LYS A 522 64.28 -36.49 4.09
N SER A 523 63.98 -35.40 4.80
CA SER A 523 63.32 -35.06 6.09
C SER A 523 63.16 -33.52 6.20
N GLN A 524 62.43 -33.01 7.22
CA GLN A 524 62.43 -31.61 7.72
C GLN A 524 61.80 -30.53 6.78
N VAL A 525 61.15 -29.44 7.24
CA VAL A 525 60.72 -28.96 8.58
C VAL A 525 59.19 -28.68 8.57
N LYS A 526 58.56 -28.48 9.73
CA LYS A 526 57.11 -28.23 9.92
C LYS A 526 56.91 -27.07 10.92
N SER A 527 55.79 -26.32 10.79
CA SER A 527 55.19 -25.45 11.85
C SER A 527 56.02 -24.20 12.29
N GLU A 528 55.53 -23.17 12.99
CA GLU A 528 54.16 -22.65 13.26
C GLU A 528 54.24 -21.23 13.91
N THR A 529 53.14 -20.46 13.82
CA THR A 529 52.57 -19.52 14.83
C THR A 529 53.43 -18.41 15.50
N SER A 530 52.87 -17.20 15.66
CA SER A 530 52.98 -16.27 16.84
C SER A 530 53.29 -14.78 16.58
N LYS A 531 52.27 -13.93 16.83
CA LYS A 531 52.26 -12.70 17.67
C LYS A 531 53.48 -11.75 17.80
N GLN A 532 53.20 -10.47 17.45
CA GLN A 532 53.39 -9.23 18.24
C GLN A 532 54.77 -8.79 18.80
N ILE A 533 55.03 -7.46 18.66
CA ILE A 533 55.71 -6.56 19.64
C ILE A 533 57.27 -6.74 19.72
N ASN A 534 58.14 -5.71 19.78
CA ASN A 534 58.00 -4.28 20.13
C ASN A 534 59.08 -3.36 19.49
N GLU A 535 58.91 -2.03 19.63
CA GLU A 535 59.96 -0.95 19.79
C GLU A 535 61.11 -0.76 18.75
N ALA A 536 61.81 0.39 18.62
CA ALA A 536 61.53 1.82 18.87
C ALA A 536 62.72 2.72 18.39
N ARG A 537 62.65 4.05 18.70
CA ARG A 537 63.73 5.08 18.68
C ARG A 537 63.84 5.88 17.35
N LEU A 538 63.20 7.05 17.21
CA LEU A 538 63.56 8.42 17.72
C LEU A 538 64.71 9.09 16.90
N LYS A 539 64.78 10.42 16.68
CA LYS A 539 64.25 11.56 17.49
C LYS A 539 64.22 12.94 16.77
N THR A 540 63.10 13.68 16.87
CA THR A 540 62.97 15.18 16.96
C THR A 540 63.48 16.10 15.80
N LYS A 541 63.05 17.36 15.61
CA LYS A 541 62.68 18.46 16.57
C LYS A 541 61.76 19.53 15.90
N SER A 542 60.71 20.02 16.58
CA SER A 542 60.47 21.42 17.10
C SER A 542 60.21 22.57 16.08
N ASP A 543 59.29 23.54 16.25
CA ASP A 543 58.24 23.85 17.28
C ASP A 543 57.16 24.82 16.70
N ASP A 544 56.00 24.95 17.37
CA ASP A 544 55.08 26.12 17.57
C ASP A 544 54.67 27.11 16.43
N SER A 545 53.52 27.81 16.47
CA SER A 545 52.26 27.73 17.26
C SER A 545 51.19 28.69 16.67
N VAL A 546 49.91 28.58 17.10
CA VAL A 546 48.97 29.70 17.42
C VAL A 546 47.57 29.16 17.77
N LYS A 547 46.89 29.76 18.76
CA LYS A 547 45.50 29.46 19.16
C LYS A 547 44.49 30.46 18.58
N LYS A 548 43.23 30.04 18.39
CA LYS A 548 42.04 30.91 18.53
C LYS A 548 40.86 30.16 19.13
N ASP A 549 40.35 30.66 20.25
CA ASP A 549 39.06 30.29 20.83
C ASP A 549 37.94 31.16 20.24
N VAL A 550 36.74 30.60 20.06
CA VAL A 550 35.47 31.36 19.91
C VAL A 550 34.38 30.64 20.72
N GLN A 551 33.56 31.42 21.44
CA GLN A 551 32.59 30.91 22.42
C GLN A 551 31.22 30.58 21.80
N PHE A 552 30.50 29.63 22.40
CA PHE A 552 29.05 29.52 22.25
C PHE A 552 28.34 30.66 22.99
N THR A 553 27.52 31.44 22.29
CA THR A 553 26.59 32.41 22.89
C THR A 553 25.14 31.92 22.75
N LYS A 554 24.43 31.84 23.88
CA LYS A 554 22.97 31.59 23.90
C LYS A 554 22.23 32.92 23.85
N SER A 555 21.41 33.13 22.82
CA SER A 555 20.42 34.22 22.79
C SER A 555 19.23 33.89 23.71
N LYS A 556 18.74 34.89 24.44
CA LYS A 556 17.46 34.88 25.14
C LYS A 556 16.44 35.73 24.36
N PRO A 557 15.13 35.48 24.50
CA PRO A 557 14.10 36.23 23.77
C PRO A 557 14.00 37.68 24.28
N VAL A 558 13.65 38.58 23.34
CA VAL A 558 13.27 39.96 23.63
C VAL A 558 11.90 39.99 24.31
N LYS A 559 11.71 40.91 25.25
CA LYS A 559 10.38 41.35 25.70
C LYS A 559 10.13 42.77 25.20
N GLU A 560 8.90 43.02 24.76
CA GLU A 560 8.40 44.38 24.59
C GLU A 560 8.19 45.04 25.95
N ASN A 561 8.45 46.34 26.04
CA ASN A 561 7.96 47.19 27.13
C ASN A 561 6.81 48.03 26.56
N GLU A 562 5.61 47.91 27.14
CA GLU A 562 4.60 48.95 27.01
C GLU A 562 4.99 50.13 27.92
N ASP A 563 4.99 51.35 27.37
CA ASP A 563 5.24 52.58 28.13
C ASP A 563 3.95 53.37 28.33
N LYS A 564 3.37 53.28 29.54
CA LYS A 564 2.36 54.21 30.05
C LYS A 564 2.52 54.45 31.55
N THR A 565 2.64 55.74 31.86
CA THR A 565 2.18 56.44 33.06
C THR A 565 1.36 55.61 34.08
N LYS A 566 1.60 55.79 35.40
CA LYS A 566 1.75 57.10 36.05
C LYS A 566 2.42 57.00 37.43
#